data_AF-A0A2S5EKL9-F1
#
_entry.id   AF-A0A2S5EKL9-F1
#
_cell.length_a   1.000
_cell.length_b   1.000
_cell.length_c   1.000
_cell.angle_alpha   90.00
_cell.angle_beta   90.00
_cell.angle_gamma   90.00
#
_symmetry.space_group_name_H-M   'P 1'
#
loop_
_entity.id
_entity.type
_entity.pdbx_description
1 polymer ?
#
loop_
_entity_poly.entity_id
_entity_poly.type
_entity_poly.pdbx_seq_one_letter_code
_entity_poly.pdbx_strand_id
1 'polypeptide(L)'
;MIAHEYIMGGLNSESERPLSIGGSEYVDPSIFEKFDYVALGHLHRPQKIKNIYYSGSLLKYSFSEADHVKGMNLVEMKEKGNIKVEKLSFNRAKDMKVIRGSFDDVMKMESSDDYLQIILENTKPVYDAINKLRAKFPNVLSLDFPNLKTNDEIKTRDYNIKKISPVDLFELFYQEVKNQELSFEEKQIVASIFNELQKASGEE
;
A
#
# COMPACT_ATOMS: atom_id res chain seq x y z
N MET A 1 12.48 8.69 -30.12
CA MET A 1 12.24 7.23 -29.94
C MET A 1 11.10 7.06 -28.95
N ILE A 2 10.26 6.03 -29.13
CA ILE A 2 9.19 5.65 -28.18
C ILE A 2 9.34 4.15 -27.90
N ALA A 3 9.31 3.78 -26.62
CA ALA A 3 9.34 2.38 -26.20
C ALA A 3 8.68 2.21 -24.81
N HIS A 4 8.53 0.96 -24.36
CA HIS A 4 7.93 0.62 -23.07
C HIS A 4 8.77 -0.49 -22.45
N GLU A 5 9.72 -0.12 -21.60
CA GLU A 5 10.73 -1.03 -21.05
C GLU A 5 11.25 -0.53 -19.70
N TYR A 6 11.90 -1.40 -18.93
CA TYR A 6 12.73 -1.02 -17.79
C TYR A 6 14.14 -0.64 -18.26
N ILE A 7 14.64 0.51 -17.82
CA ILE A 7 16.01 0.96 -18.07
C ILE A 7 16.86 0.78 -16.81
N MET A 8 18.12 0.38 -16.96
CA MET A 8 19.06 0.35 -15.84
C MET A 8 19.15 1.73 -15.16
N GLY A 9 18.92 1.76 -13.85
CA GLY A 9 18.84 2.99 -13.07
C GLY A 9 17.45 3.64 -13.00
N GLY A 10 16.44 3.02 -13.61
CA GLY A 10 15.04 3.37 -13.40
C GLY A 10 14.55 2.98 -12.00
N LEU A 11 13.75 3.86 -11.40
CA LEU A 11 13.12 3.64 -10.09
C LEU A 11 11.69 3.14 -10.27
N ASN A 12 11.42 1.97 -9.69
CA ASN A 12 10.12 1.31 -9.77
C ASN A 12 9.21 1.72 -8.61
N SER A 13 7.92 1.46 -8.77
CA SER A 13 6.88 1.60 -7.75
C SER A 13 6.24 0.24 -7.50
N GLU A 14 5.68 -0.01 -6.31
CA GLU A 14 5.07 -1.31 -5.98
C GLU A 14 3.88 -1.68 -6.86
N SER A 15 3.24 -0.70 -7.48
CA SER A 15 2.12 -0.88 -8.41
C SER A 15 2.52 -1.50 -9.75
N GLU A 16 3.80 -1.50 -10.08
CA GLU A 16 4.31 -1.99 -11.36
C GLU A 16 4.45 -3.51 -11.31
N ARG A 17 4.01 -4.20 -12.37
CA ARG A 17 4.18 -5.64 -12.48
C ARG A 17 5.53 -5.93 -13.13
N PRO A 18 6.35 -6.86 -12.59
CA PRO A 18 7.57 -7.28 -13.24
C PRO A 18 7.24 -7.85 -14.63
N LEU A 19 8.00 -7.42 -15.65
CA LEU A 19 7.78 -7.83 -17.05
C LEU A 19 8.36 -9.21 -17.38
N SER A 20 9.25 -9.76 -16.55
CA SER A 20 9.90 -11.04 -16.81
C SER A 20 9.85 -11.99 -15.61
N ILE A 21 9.75 -13.28 -15.92
CA ILE A 21 10.01 -14.38 -15.00
C ILE A 21 11.24 -15.10 -15.58
N GLY A 22 12.45 -14.59 -15.29
CA GLY A 22 13.71 -15.29 -15.62
C GLY A 22 14.60 -14.74 -16.76
N GLY A 23 14.48 -13.46 -17.16
CA GLY A 23 15.37 -12.81 -18.14
C GLY A 23 16.05 -11.52 -17.63
N SER A 24 16.93 -10.90 -18.43
CA SER A 24 17.51 -9.58 -18.13
C SER A 24 16.42 -8.51 -18.24
N GLU A 25 15.92 -8.04 -17.10
CA GLU A 25 14.80 -7.09 -17.01
C GLU A 25 15.17 -5.69 -17.51
N TYR A 26 16.45 -5.35 -17.55
CA TYR A 26 16.89 -3.98 -17.77
C TYR A 26 17.59 -3.79 -19.10
N VAL A 27 17.23 -2.71 -19.78
CA VAL A 27 17.89 -2.23 -20.99
C VAL A 27 18.94 -1.17 -20.63
N ASP A 28 20.13 -1.27 -21.24
CA ASP A 28 21.20 -0.29 -21.05
C ASP A 28 20.81 1.06 -21.68
N PRO A 29 20.87 2.18 -20.94
CA PRO A 29 20.49 3.50 -21.48
C PRO A 29 21.35 3.95 -22.66
N SER A 30 22.58 3.43 -22.81
CA SER A 30 23.50 3.80 -23.90
C SER A 30 22.93 3.51 -25.29
N ILE A 31 22.03 2.53 -25.44
CA ILE A 31 21.42 2.22 -26.73
C ILE A 31 20.58 3.37 -27.29
N PHE A 32 20.15 4.29 -26.41
CA PHE A 32 19.30 5.41 -26.75
C PHE A 32 20.06 6.72 -27.01
N GLU A 33 21.39 6.74 -26.91
CA GLU A 33 22.20 7.97 -26.99
C GLU A 33 22.09 8.71 -28.33
N LYS A 34 21.69 8.01 -29.40
CA LYS A 34 21.56 8.61 -30.73
C LYS A 34 20.27 9.42 -30.93
N PHE A 35 19.34 9.37 -29.97
CA PHE A 35 18.06 10.06 -30.07
C PHE A 35 18.10 11.36 -29.27
N ASP A 36 17.55 12.44 -29.82
CA ASP A 36 17.48 13.70 -29.08
C ASP A 36 16.46 13.64 -27.91
N TYR A 37 15.42 12.81 -28.05
CA TYR A 37 14.42 12.54 -27.02
C TYR A 37 13.88 11.11 -27.10
N VAL A 38 13.73 10.47 -25.94
CA VAL A 38 13.24 9.11 -25.80
C VAL A 38 12.08 9.13 -24.80
N ALA A 39 10.87 8.88 -25.30
CA ALA A 39 9.68 8.73 -24.47
C ALA A 39 9.56 7.27 -24.04
N LEU A 40 9.67 7.00 -22.74
CA LEU A 40 9.41 5.68 -22.19
C LEU A 40 8.13 5.63 -21.35
N GLY A 41 7.44 4.51 -21.49
CA GLY A 41 6.36 4.08 -20.59
C GLY A 41 6.84 2.98 -19.64
N HIS A 42 5.90 2.41 -18.88
CA HIS A 42 6.07 1.37 -17.86
C HIS A 42 6.21 1.87 -16.42
N LEU A 43 7.21 2.69 -16.14
CA LEU A 43 7.43 3.20 -14.79
C LEU A 43 6.36 4.21 -14.42
N HIS A 44 5.80 4.07 -13.23
CA HIS A 44 4.76 4.97 -12.71
C HIS A 44 5.35 6.22 -12.06
N ARG A 45 6.62 6.17 -11.63
CA ARG A 45 7.37 7.35 -11.16
C ARG A 45 7.82 8.20 -12.35
N PRO A 46 7.40 9.47 -12.44
CA PRO A 46 7.95 10.39 -13.43
C PRO A 46 9.43 10.64 -13.15
N GLN A 47 10.30 10.36 -14.11
CA GLN A 47 11.75 10.43 -13.92
C GLN A 47 12.49 10.59 -15.26
N LYS A 48 13.76 11.01 -15.17
CA LYS A 48 14.63 11.26 -16.32
C LYS A 48 15.97 10.56 -16.13
N ILE A 49 16.42 9.85 -17.17
CA ILE A 49 17.75 9.24 -17.25
C ILE A 49 18.38 9.72 -18.56
N LYS A 50 19.37 10.62 -18.51
CA LYS A 50 19.94 11.27 -19.71
C LYS A 50 18.83 11.92 -20.59
N ASN A 51 18.66 11.46 -21.83
CA ASN A 51 17.65 11.88 -22.82
C ASN A 51 16.37 11.03 -22.77
N ILE A 52 16.25 10.14 -21.78
CA ILE A 52 15.15 9.21 -21.58
C ILE A 52 14.22 9.76 -20.52
N TYR A 53 12.94 9.84 -20.85
CA TYR A 53 11.90 10.42 -20.01
C TYR A 53 10.79 9.41 -19.79
N TYR A 54 10.54 9.08 -18.54
CA TYR A 54 9.31 8.43 -18.11
C TYR A 54 8.36 9.52 -17.63
N SER A 55 7.22 9.67 -18.30
CA SER A 55 6.17 10.61 -17.85
C SER A 55 5.49 10.14 -16.56
N GLY A 56 5.64 8.86 -16.20
CA GLY A 56 4.94 8.25 -15.09
C GLY A 56 3.48 7.92 -15.43
N SER A 57 2.78 7.38 -14.44
CA SER A 57 1.34 7.21 -14.52
C SER A 57 0.61 8.55 -14.37
N LEU A 58 -0.66 8.61 -14.81
CA LEU A 58 -1.50 9.79 -14.59
C LEU A 58 -1.86 9.93 -13.11
N LEU A 59 -2.25 8.82 -12.47
CA LEU A 59 -2.69 8.73 -11.08
C LEU A 59 -1.70 7.92 -10.24
N LYS A 60 -1.73 8.12 -8.92
CA LYS A 60 -1.05 7.24 -7.97
C LYS A 60 -1.85 5.95 -7.84
N TYR A 61 -1.21 4.80 -7.99
CA TYR A 61 -1.84 3.48 -7.88
C TYR A 61 -1.38 2.69 -6.64
N SER A 62 -0.27 3.08 -6.02
CA SER A 62 0.22 2.58 -4.74
C SER A 62 0.61 3.75 -3.82
N PHE A 63 0.61 3.51 -2.50
CA PHE A 63 1.14 4.44 -1.51
C PHE A 63 2.66 4.65 -1.62
N SER A 64 3.39 3.73 -2.25
CA SER A 64 4.79 3.95 -2.67
C SER A 64 4.94 5.12 -3.65
N GLU A 65 3.85 5.57 -4.27
CA GLU A 65 3.82 6.73 -5.17
C GLU A 65 3.34 8.01 -4.47
N ALA A 66 3.16 8.03 -3.15
CA ALA A 66 2.61 9.18 -2.42
C ALA A 66 3.45 10.46 -2.56
N ASP A 67 4.76 10.35 -2.79
CA ASP A 67 5.67 11.47 -3.05
C ASP A 67 5.75 11.86 -4.55
N HIS A 68 5.13 11.08 -5.44
CA HIS A 68 5.22 11.31 -6.88
C HIS A 68 4.36 12.49 -7.34
N VAL A 69 4.99 13.52 -7.90
CA VAL A 69 4.29 14.61 -8.59
C VAL A 69 3.91 14.16 -10.00
N LYS A 70 2.63 13.80 -10.17
CA LYS A 70 2.05 13.33 -11.43
C LYS A 70 1.92 14.46 -12.45
N GLY A 71 2.08 14.12 -13.72
CA GLY A 71 2.06 15.12 -14.78
C GLY A 71 2.32 14.51 -16.15
N MET A 72 2.60 15.38 -17.11
CA MET A 72 3.05 15.02 -18.45
C MET A 72 4.24 15.88 -18.86
N ASN A 73 4.98 15.42 -19.86
CA ASN A 73 6.05 16.19 -20.49
C ASN A 73 5.51 16.87 -21.75
N LEU A 74 5.51 18.21 -21.78
CA LEU A 74 5.34 19.01 -22.99
C LEU A 74 6.70 19.10 -23.67
N VAL A 75 6.79 18.55 -24.88
CA VAL A 75 8.05 18.46 -25.63
C VAL A 75 7.95 19.32 -26.88
N GLU A 76 8.77 20.36 -26.95
CA GLU A 76 8.95 21.19 -28.14
C GLU A 76 10.22 20.73 -28.86
N MET A 77 10.08 20.26 -30.10
CA MET A 77 11.21 19.84 -30.94
C MET A 77 11.39 20.85 -32.09
N LYS A 78 12.58 21.44 -32.19
CA LYS A 78 12.96 22.35 -33.29
C LYS A 78 13.94 21.64 -34.23
N GLU A 79 15.06 22.26 -34.57
CA GLU A 79 16.13 21.59 -35.31
C GLU A 79 16.83 20.50 -34.48
N LYS A 80 17.64 19.68 -35.14
CA LYS A 80 18.34 18.56 -34.50
C LYS A 80 19.14 19.03 -33.28
N GLY A 81 18.96 18.36 -32.15
CA GLY A 81 19.57 18.73 -30.86
C GLY A 81 18.89 19.88 -30.11
N ASN A 82 17.90 20.57 -30.69
CA ASN A 82 17.17 21.66 -30.07
C ASN A 82 15.80 21.19 -29.57
N ILE A 83 15.79 20.64 -28.35
CA ILE A 83 14.58 20.13 -27.69
C ILE A 83 14.41 20.82 -26.34
N LYS A 84 13.19 21.33 -26.10
CA LYS A 84 12.76 21.84 -24.80
C LYS A 84 11.71 20.88 -24.22
N VAL A 85 11.92 20.47 -22.97
CA VAL A 85 10.99 19.61 -22.24
C VAL A 85 10.52 20.35 -20.99
N GLU A 86 9.21 20.54 -20.89
CA GLU A 86 8.56 21.16 -19.74
C GLU A 86 7.65 20.13 -19.05
N LYS A 87 7.73 20.02 -17.72
CA LYS A 87 6.86 19.11 -16.96
C LYS A 87 5.62 19.87 -16.50
N LEU A 88 4.46 19.46 -16.98
CA LEU A 88 3.16 19.99 -16.59
C LEU A 88 2.55 19.08 -15.51
N SER A 89 2.36 19.60 -14.29
CA SER A 89 1.78 18.84 -13.18
C SER A 89 0.26 18.76 -13.25
N PHE A 90 -0.31 17.65 -12.79
CA PHE A 90 -1.76 17.51 -12.65
C PHE A 90 -2.23 17.94 -11.26
N ASN A 91 -3.27 18.78 -11.22
CA ASN A 91 -4.01 19.03 -10.00
C ASN A 91 -5.07 17.93 -9.81
N ARG A 92 -5.07 17.31 -8.64
CA ARG A 92 -5.98 16.22 -8.28
C ARG A 92 -6.96 16.72 -7.21
N ALA A 93 -8.22 16.30 -7.29
CA ALA A 93 -9.22 16.62 -6.28
C ALA A 93 -8.97 15.91 -4.94
N LYS A 94 -8.46 14.66 -5.02
CA LYS A 94 -8.00 13.85 -3.87
C LYS A 94 -6.67 13.23 -4.24
N ASP A 95 -5.70 13.37 -3.35
CA ASP A 95 -4.37 12.78 -3.50
C ASP A 95 -4.23 11.49 -2.66
N MET A 96 -3.09 10.81 -2.76
CA MET A 96 -2.69 9.74 -1.83
C MET A 96 -1.61 10.24 -0.88
N LYS A 97 -1.80 9.98 0.43
CA LYS A 97 -0.85 10.35 1.49
C LYS A 97 -0.59 9.18 2.42
N VAL A 98 0.62 9.15 2.95
CA VAL A 98 1.03 8.23 4.01
C VAL A 98 1.23 9.05 5.28
N ILE A 99 0.48 8.71 6.33
CA ILE A 99 0.59 9.33 7.64
C ILE A 99 1.22 8.32 8.59
N ARG A 100 2.19 8.78 9.38
CA ARG A 100 2.88 7.96 10.38
C ARG A 100 2.79 8.63 11.74
N GLY A 101 2.61 7.84 12.80
CA GLY A 101 2.66 8.33 14.18
C GLY A 101 1.82 7.48 15.13
N SER A 102 1.71 7.92 16.38
CA SER A 102 0.80 7.31 17.34
C SER A 102 -0.65 7.65 16.99
N PHE A 103 -1.60 6.79 17.38
CA PHE A 103 -3.03 7.02 17.18
C PHE A 103 -3.48 8.38 17.72
N ASP A 104 -3.01 8.79 18.90
CA ASP A 104 -3.37 10.06 19.50
C ASP A 104 -2.82 11.25 18.70
N ASP A 105 -1.62 11.13 18.13
CA ASP A 105 -1.03 12.19 17.31
C ASP A 105 -1.72 12.30 15.96
N VAL A 106 -2.02 11.16 15.31
CA VAL A 106 -2.80 11.12 14.07
C VAL A 106 -4.19 11.71 14.29
N MET A 107 -4.84 11.40 15.42
CA MET A 107 -6.14 11.97 15.76
C MET A 107 -6.10 13.47 16.08
N LYS A 108 -4.93 14.08 16.32
CA LYS A 108 -4.78 15.55 16.48
C LYS A 108 -4.55 16.27 15.15
N MET A 109 -4.13 15.59 14.09
CA MET A 109 -3.89 16.21 12.77
C MET A 109 -5.17 16.80 12.16
N GLU A 110 -5.06 17.71 11.21
CA GLU A 110 -6.23 18.22 10.48
C GLU A 110 -6.91 17.09 9.69
N SER A 111 -8.24 17.13 9.56
CA SER A 111 -8.95 16.15 8.73
C SER A 111 -8.55 16.29 7.26
N SER A 112 -8.59 15.18 6.54
CA SER A 112 -8.25 15.14 5.13
C SER A 112 -9.23 14.23 4.40
N ASP A 113 -9.63 14.65 3.20
CA ASP A 113 -10.44 13.88 2.28
C ASP A 113 -9.57 13.13 1.22
N ASP A 114 -8.25 13.15 1.38
CA ASP A 114 -7.31 12.38 0.56
C ASP A 114 -7.40 10.88 0.88
N TYR A 115 -6.89 10.04 -0.02
CA TYR A 115 -6.74 8.61 0.22
C TYR A 115 -5.53 8.37 1.14
N LEU A 116 -5.77 7.75 2.29
CA LEU A 116 -4.74 7.64 3.33
C LEU A 116 -4.32 6.18 3.57
N GLN A 117 -3.02 5.99 3.68
CA GLN A 117 -2.42 4.91 4.46
C GLN A 117 -2.00 5.50 5.80
N ILE A 118 -2.47 4.91 6.89
CA ILE A 118 -2.07 5.31 8.23
C ILE A 118 -1.20 4.21 8.81
N ILE A 119 -0.01 4.57 9.28
CA ILE A 119 0.93 3.65 9.88
C ILE A 119 1.01 4.03 11.35
N LEU A 120 0.37 3.23 12.19
CA LEU A 120 0.28 3.44 13.62
C LEU A 120 1.50 2.85 14.32
N GLU A 121 2.32 3.72 14.87
CA GLU A 121 3.56 3.35 15.54
C GLU A 121 3.36 2.94 17.01
N ASN A 122 2.09 2.80 17.43
CA ASN A 122 1.72 2.34 18.76
C ASN A 122 2.30 0.94 19.04
N THR A 123 2.85 0.76 20.24
CA THR A 123 3.34 -0.54 20.73
C THR A 123 2.23 -1.38 21.39
N LYS A 124 1.04 -0.81 21.57
CA LYS A 124 -0.14 -1.46 22.15
C LYS A 124 -1.31 -1.40 21.18
N PRO A 125 -2.15 -2.44 21.08
CA PRO A 125 -3.32 -2.43 20.21
C PRO A 125 -4.25 -1.26 20.54
N VAL A 126 -4.75 -0.59 19.50
CA VAL A 126 -5.78 0.45 19.63
C VAL A 126 -7.11 -0.15 19.20
N TYR A 127 -7.99 -0.38 20.16
CA TYR A 127 -9.31 -0.94 19.89
C TYR A 127 -10.11 -0.01 18.98
N ASP A 128 -10.68 -0.63 17.94
CA ASP A 128 -11.56 0.03 16.97
C ASP A 128 -10.90 1.20 16.22
N ALA A 129 -9.58 1.13 16.03
CA ALA A 129 -8.79 2.20 15.41
C ALA A 129 -9.33 2.63 14.06
N ILE A 130 -9.69 1.68 13.19
CA ILE A 130 -10.15 1.99 11.82
C ILE A 130 -11.45 2.81 11.80
N ASN A 131 -12.42 2.50 12.66
CA ASN A 131 -13.69 3.23 12.69
C ASN A 131 -13.49 4.64 13.27
N LYS A 132 -12.69 4.78 14.34
CA LYS A 132 -12.33 6.09 14.90
C LYS A 132 -11.56 6.95 13.92
N LEU A 133 -10.60 6.36 13.19
CA LEU A 133 -9.86 7.06 12.14
C LEU A 133 -10.79 7.48 11.01
N ARG A 134 -11.68 6.58 10.53
CA ARG A 134 -12.64 6.90 9.45
C ARG A 134 -13.66 7.97 9.81
N ALA A 135 -14.01 8.11 11.08
CA ALA A 135 -14.84 9.22 11.54
C ALA A 135 -14.21 10.60 11.28
N LYS A 136 -12.87 10.69 11.27
CA LYS A 136 -12.13 11.93 11.00
C LYS A 136 -11.53 12.00 9.58
N PHE A 137 -11.12 10.84 9.06
CA PHE A 137 -10.44 10.64 7.79
C PHE A 137 -11.25 9.64 6.95
N PRO A 138 -12.29 10.10 6.23
CA PRO A 138 -13.27 9.20 5.61
C PRO A 138 -12.64 8.20 4.60
N ASN A 139 -11.53 8.56 3.96
CA ASN A 139 -10.90 7.77 2.90
C ASN A 139 -9.62 7.04 3.34
N VAL A 140 -9.56 6.54 4.57
CA VAL A 140 -8.49 5.62 5.01
C VAL A 140 -8.65 4.28 4.29
N LEU A 141 -7.71 3.98 3.39
CA LEU A 141 -7.68 2.76 2.58
C LEU A 141 -6.82 1.66 3.23
N SER A 142 -5.76 2.04 3.94
CA SER A 142 -4.86 1.08 4.61
C SER A 142 -4.48 1.53 6.02
N LEU A 143 -4.29 0.57 6.91
CA LEU A 143 -3.88 0.76 8.29
C LEU A 143 -2.81 -0.29 8.66
N ASP A 144 -1.60 0.16 8.97
CA ASP A 144 -0.47 -0.70 9.30
C ASP A 144 0.00 -0.49 10.75
N PHE A 145 0.50 -1.54 11.38
CA PHE A 145 0.94 -1.53 12.78
C PHE A 145 2.34 -2.14 12.94
N PRO A 146 3.40 -1.48 12.47
CA PRO A 146 4.74 -2.07 12.41
C PRO A 146 5.35 -2.40 13.79
N ASN A 147 4.88 -1.76 14.86
CA ASN A 147 5.45 -1.88 16.21
C ASN A 147 4.61 -2.73 17.16
N LEU A 148 3.48 -3.27 16.71
CA LEU A 148 2.79 -4.29 17.47
C LEU A 148 3.65 -5.54 17.39
N LYS A 149 4.21 -5.94 18.53
CA LYS A 149 4.84 -7.25 18.67
C LYS A 149 3.75 -8.30 18.50
N THR A 150 3.49 -8.72 17.27
CA THR A 150 3.23 -10.14 17.05
C THR A 150 4.51 -10.83 17.55
N ASN A 151 4.42 -11.67 18.57
CA ASN A 151 5.57 -12.51 18.92
C ASN A 151 6.09 -13.12 17.60
N ASP A 152 7.35 -12.87 17.24
CA ASP A 152 7.98 -13.37 16.00
C ASP A 152 8.07 -14.92 15.93
N GLU A 153 7.37 -15.63 16.81
CA GLU A 153 7.00 -17.03 16.66
C GLU A 153 5.70 -17.25 15.88
N ILE A 154 5.02 -16.20 15.44
CA ILE A 154 4.03 -16.31 14.35
C ILE A 154 4.82 -16.34 13.03
N LYS A 155 5.62 -17.41 12.88
CA LYS A 155 5.57 -18.12 11.59
C LYS A 155 4.09 -18.27 11.30
N THR A 156 3.69 -17.95 10.08
CA THR A 156 2.55 -18.52 9.40
C THR A 156 2.44 -20.01 9.73
N ARG A 157 1.86 -20.34 10.89
CA ARG A 157 1.11 -21.56 11.03
C ARG A 157 -0.04 -21.28 10.09
N ASP A 158 -0.01 -21.95 8.94
CA ASP A 158 -1.17 -22.19 8.11
C ASP A 158 -2.24 -22.86 8.98
N TYR A 159 -2.80 -22.09 9.91
CA TYR A 159 -4.06 -22.38 10.50
C TYR A 159 -5.01 -22.24 9.33
N ASN A 160 -5.33 -23.38 8.75
CA ASN A 160 -6.34 -23.49 7.72
C ASN A 160 -7.63 -23.04 8.43
N ILE A 161 -7.94 -21.74 8.37
CA ILE A 161 -9.00 -21.08 9.16
C ILE A 161 -10.35 -21.77 8.91
N LYS A 162 -10.47 -22.49 7.78
CA LYS A 162 -11.61 -23.36 7.44
C LYS A 162 -11.73 -24.65 8.26
N LYS A 163 -10.72 -25.04 9.04
CA LYS A 163 -10.66 -26.30 9.80
C LYS A 163 -10.61 -26.13 11.32
N ILE A 164 -10.58 -24.89 11.82
CA ILE A 164 -10.51 -24.58 13.24
C ILE A 164 -11.90 -24.14 13.70
N SER A 165 -12.37 -24.68 14.83
CA SER A 165 -13.65 -24.25 15.39
C SER A 165 -13.58 -22.77 15.78
N PRO A 166 -14.64 -21.97 15.60
CA PRO A 166 -14.70 -20.61 16.10
C PRO A 166 -14.33 -20.47 17.59
N VAL A 167 -14.62 -21.50 18.39
CA VAL A 167 -14.27 -21.58 19.82
C VAL A 167 -12.75 -21.69 20.01
N ASP A 168 -12.09 -22.54 19.24
CA ASP A 168 -10.63 -22.72 19.30
C ASP A 168 -9.91 -21.45 18.81
N LEU A 169 -10.46 -20.76 17.80
CA LEU A 169 -9.92 -19.49 17.32
C LEU A 169 -10.04 -18.39 18.38
N PHE A 170 -11.18 -18.34 19.08
CA PHE A 170 -11.37 -17.41 20.19
C PHE A 170 -10.43 -17.71 21.36
N GLU A 171 -10.16 -18.99 21.64
CA GLU A 171 -9.21 -19.37 22.68
C GLU A 171 -7.78 -18.88 22.36
N LEU A 172 -7.32 -19.07 21.12
CA LEU A 172 -6.03 -18.55 20.67
C LEU A 172 -5.94 -17.03 20.84
N PHE A 173 -6.99 -16.31 20.44
CA PHE A 173 -7.06 -14.86 20.60
C PHE A 173 -7.09 -14.43 22.08
N TYR A 174 -7.87 -15.12 22.92
CA TYR A 174 -7.98 -14.81 24.35
C TYR A 174 -6.63 -14.99 25.06
N GLN A 175 -5.94 -16.09 24.77
CA GLN A 175 -4.61 -16.37 25.30
C GLN A 175 -3.61 -15.31 24.85
N GLU A 176 -3.67 -14.85 23.61
CA GLU A 176 -2.77 -13.82 23.09
C GLU A 176 -3.02 -12.43 23.71
N VAL A 177 -4.28 -12.06 23.95
CA VAL A 177 -4.65 -10.73 24.49
C VAL A 177 -4.49 -10.67 26.01
N LYS A 178 -4.79 -11.75 26.73
CA LYS A 178 -4.81 -11.80 28.20
C LYS A 178 -3.62 -12.55 28.81
N ASN A 179 -2.84 -13.25 27.99
CA ASN A 179 -1.75 -14.12 28.44
C ASN A 179 -2.21 -15.19 29.44
N GLN A 180 -3.46 -15.65 29.29
CA GLN A 180 -4.16 -16.60 30.17
C GLN A 180 -4.99 -17.57 29.33
N GLU A 181 -5.02 -18.85 29.71
CA GLU A 181 -5.90 -19.84 29.06
C GLU A 181 -7.33 -19.70 29.58
N LEU A 182 -8.31 -19.96 28.71
CA LEU A 182 -9.71 -20.02 29.13
C LEU A 182 -9.90 -21.23 30.05
N SER A 183 -10.52 -20.98 31.20
CA SER A 183 -11.01 -22.06 32.06
C SER A 183 -12.08 -22.88 31.35
N PHE A 184 -12.31 -24.11 31.82
CA PHE A 184 -13.33 -24.99 31.25
C PHE A 184 -14.74 -24.35 31.25
N GLU A 185 -15.06 -23.56 32.27
CA GLU A 185 -16.33 -22.83 32.38
C GLU A 185 -16.42 -21.70 31.33
N GLU A 186 -15.35 -20.91 31.17
CA GLU A 186 -15.32 -19.85 30.16
C GLU A 186 -15.40 -20.40 28.72
N LYS A 187 -14.76 -21.55 28.45
CA LYS A 187 -14.89 -22.24 27.16
C LYS A 187 -16.32 -22.65 26.86
N GLN A 188 -17.06 -23.14 27.85
CA GLN A 188 -18.47 -23.50 27.69
C GLN A 188 -19.35 -22.28 27.39
N ILE A 189 -19.08 -21.15 28.06
CA ILE A 189 -19.80 -19.88 27.83
C ILE A 189 -19.53 -19.37 26.41
N VAL A 190 -18.27 -19.38 25.96
CA VAL A 190 -17.91 -18.99 24.60
C VAL A 190 -18.60 -19.90 23.57
N ALA A 191 -18.57 -21.22 23.80
CA ALA A 191 -19.23 -22.17 22.92
C ALA A 191 -20.75 -21.99 22.86
N SER A 192 -21.41 -21.70 23.99
CA SER A 192 -22.85 -21.45 24.01
C SER A 192 -23.21 -20.17 23.25
N ILE A 193 -22.42 -19.09 23.43
CA ILE A 193 -22.63 -17.82 22.71
C ILE A 193 -22.46 -18.02 21.20
N PHE A 194 -21.41 -18.73 20.75
CA PHE A 194 -21.23 -19.01 19.32
C PHE A 194 -22.35 -19.87 18.74
N ASN A 195 -22.85 -20.86 19.49
CA ASN A 195 -23.98 -21.69 19.07
C ASN A 195 -25.30 -20.89 19.01
N GLU A 196 -25.53 -19.98 19.95
CA GLU A 196 -26.69 -19.08 19.92
C GLU A 196 -26.61 -18.12 18.73
N LEU A 197 -25.44 -17.53 18.48
CA LEU A 197 -25.21 -16.67 17.33
C LEU A 197 -25.40 -17.42 16.01
N GLN A 198 -24.88 -18.64 15.88
CA GLN A 198 -25.11 -19.48 14.68
C GLN A 198 -26.58 -19.82 14.47
N LYS A 199 -27.34 -20.11 15.53
CA LYS A 199 -28.79 -20.34 15.45
C LYS A 199 -29.56 -19.06 15.09
N ALA A 200 -29.09 -17.90 15.53
CA ALA A 200 -29.70 -16.61 15.22
C ALA A 200 -29.35 -16.10 13.82
N SER A 201 -28.18 -16.48 13.27
CA SER A 201 -27.73 -16.15 11.91
C SER A 201 -28.04 -17.24 10.87
N GLY A 202 -28.64 -18.36 11.29
CA GLY A 202 -29.14 -19.41 10.41
C GLY A 202 -30.54 -19.06 9.89
N GLU A 203 -30.58 -18.50 8.69
CA GLU A 203 -31.70 -18.71 7.76
C GLU A 203 -31.90 -20.23 7.52
N GLU A 204 -33.14 -20.62 7.22
CA GLU A 204 -33.51 -21.93 6.68
C GLU A 204 -32.64 -22.38 5.48
#